data_AF-A0A2N0ZY05-F1
#
_entry.id   AF-A0A2N0ZY05-F1
#
_cell.length_a   1.000
_cell.length_b   1.000
_cell.length_c   1.000
_cell.angle_alpha   90.00
_cell.angle_beta   90.00
_cell.angle_gamma   90.00
#
_symmetry.space_group_name_H-M   'P 1'
#
loop_
_entity.id
_entity.type
_entity.pdbx_description
1 polymer ?
#
loop_
_entity_poly.entity_id
_entity_poly.type
_entity_poly.pdbx_seq_one_letter_code
_entity_poly.pdbx_strand_id
1 'polypeptide(L)'
;MLQVNNTTPFAAEIATFPNEQGVDSLYVIVKASFIMGQQWSLADEQTPPQMGDDYWGEPGLSSIKHLSDFHIGKTNTDIIMQGNACAPNHQEVRQLDVHLMVGQVQKTVRVFGDRQWVNDQPSLATPFQSMPLVYERAFGGQHQIDETNQLVEERNSVGCGFAGKRSSQEMQGIALPNIEDPNQLIQNIKDTPT
;
A
#
# COMPACT_ATOMS: atom_id res chain seq x y z
N MET A 1 24.12 23.27 -20.20
CA MET A 1 23.27 22.22 -19.60
C MET A 1 23.77 22.02 -18.19
N LEU A 2 22.89 22.00 -17.19
CA LEU A 2 23.31 21.74 -15.80
C LEU A 2 23.74 20.27 -15.68
N GLN A 3 24.75 20.00 -14.86
CA GLN A 3 25.27 18.66 -14.62
C GLN A 3 25.58 18.49 -13.14
N VAL A 4 25.31 17.30 -12.60
CA VAL A 4 25.70 16.92 -11.25
C VAL A 4 27.07 16.22 -11.28
N ASN A 5 28.00 16.66 -10.44
CA ASN A 5 29.23 15.93 -10.15
C ASN A 5 29.04 15.19 -8.82
N ASN A 6 28.63 13.93 -8.89
CA ASN A 6 28.33 13.12 -7.72
C ASN A 6 29.56 12.31 -7.30
N THR A 7 30.14 12.67 -6.15
CA THR A 7 31.28 11.96 -5.52
C THR A 7 30.85 11.02 -4.39
N THR A 8 29.54 10.84 -4.19
CA THR A 8 28.97 9.92 -3.21
C THR A 8 28.67 8.56 -3.85
N PRO A 9 28.49 7.49 -3.05
CA PRO A 9 28.09 6.21 -3.60
C PRO A 9 26.60 6.12 -3.96
N PHE A 10 25.78 7.16 -3.68
CA PHE A 10 24.33 7.15 -3.90
C PHE A 10 23.94 7.50 -5.32
N ALA A 11 22.77 7.07 -5.78
CA ALA A 11 22.23 7.56 -7.03
C ALA A 11 21.69 8.98 -6.83
N ALA A 12 21.97 9.89 -7.76
CA ALA A 12 21.53 11.27 -7.68
C ALA A 12 21.15 11.81 -9.05
N GLU A 13 20.08 12.59 -9.08
CA GLU A 13 19.56 13.27 -10.26
C GLU A 13 19.27 14.74 -9.93
N ILE A 14 19.16 15.57 -10.97
CA ILE A 14 18.75 16.97 -10.83
C ILE A 14 17.49 17.24 -11.64
N ALA A 15 16.62 18.08 -11.10
CA ALA A 15 15.42 18.53 -11.76
C ALA A 15 15.15 20.00 -11.45
N THR A 16 14.43 20.68 -12.35
CA THR A 16 13.98 22.05 -12.14
C THR A 16 12.48 22.06 -11.90
N PHE A 17 12.05 22.56 -10.75
CA PHE A 17 10.64 22.77 -10.42
C PHE A 17 10.40 24.21 -9.97
N PRO A 18 9.21 24.78 -10.22
CA PRO A 18 8.84 26.04 -9.59
C PRO A 18 8.72 25.84 -8.07
N ASN A 19 9.26 26.80 -7.31
CA ASN A 19 8.98 26.88 -5.87
C ASN A 19 7.59 27.48 -5.62
N GLU A 20 7.23 27.66 -4.35
CA GLU A 20 5.94 28.25 -3.94
C GLU A 20 5.67 29.66 -4.49
N GLN A 21 6.70 30.36 -4.98
CA GLN A 21 6.62 31.69 -5.58
C GLN A 21 6.63 31.66 -7.12
N GLY A 22 6.63 30.46 -7.73
CA GLY A 22 6.70 30.28 -9.18
C GLY A 22 8.10 30.45 -9.78
N VAL A 23 9.15 30.47 -8.95
CA VAL A 23 10.53 30.61 -9.41
C VAL A 23 11.13 29.23 -9.67
N ASP A 24 11.58 28.99 -10.91
CA ASP A 24 12.30 27.77 -11.27
C ASP A 24 13.54 27.60 -10.38
N SER A 25 13.51 26.54 -9.59
CA SER A 25 14.53 26.20 -8.60
C SER A 25 15.15 24.84 -8.96
N LEU A 26 16.46 24.72 -8.77
CA LEU A 26 17.19 23.46 -8.98
C LEU A 26 17.04 22.57 -7.74
N TYR A 27 16.53 21.37 -7.93
CA TYR A 27 16.43 20.33 -6.92
C TYR A 27 17.47 19.25 -7.19
N VAL A 28 18.11 18.77 -6.12
CA VAL A 28 18.98 17.60 -6.13
C VAL A 28 18.25 16.48 -5.42
N ILE A 29 18.03 15.37 -6.11
CA ILE A 29 17.31 14.21 -5.60
C ILE A 29 18.35 13.12 -5.37
N VAL A 30 18.43 12.58 -4.16
CA VAL A 30 19.38 11.53 -3.79
C VAL A 30 18.59 10.32 -3.31
N LYS A 31 18.88 9.15 -3.90
CA LYS A 31 18.27 7.88 -3.54
C LYS A 31 19.35 6.90 -3.09
N ALA A 32 19.11 6.30 -1.92
CA ALA A 32 20.02 5.33 -1.32
C ALA A 32 19.29 4.01 -1.07
N SER A 33 19.82 2.94 -1.65
CA SER A 33 19.33 1.57 -1.48
C SER A 33 20.20 0.84 -0.46
N PHE A 34 19.55 0.19 0.51
CA PHE A 34 20.22 -0.58 1.57
C PHE A 34 19.70 -2.02 1.58
N ILE A 35 20.59 -2.95 1.91
CA ILE A 35 20.24 -4.34 2.18
C ILE A 35 20.08 -4.48 3.70
N MET A 36 18.90 -4.94 4.13
CA MET A 36 18.62 -5.22 5.53
C MET A 36 18.94 -6.69 5.87
N GLY A 37 20.00 -6.91 6.64
CA GLY A 37 20.32 -8.20 7.27
C GLY A 37 20.35 -8.07 8.80
N GLN A 38 21.27 -8.78 9.47
CA GLN A 38 21.55 -8.54 10.90
C GLN A 38 21.99 -7.09 11.18
N GLN A 39 22.64 -6.49 10.18
CA GLN A 39 22.97 -5.06 10.12
C GLN A 39 22.56 -4.55 8.74
N TRP A 40 22.35 -3.24 8.63
CA TRP A 40 22.09 -2.61 7.34
C TRP A 40 23.41 -2.33 6.64
N SER A 41 23.50 -2.68 5.36
CA SER A 41 24.62 -2.33 4.49
C SER A 41 24.13 -1.56 3.28
N LEU A 42 24.99 -0.74 2.69
CA LEU A 42 24.69 -0.13 1.40
C LEU A 42 24.56 -1.25 0.35
N ALA A 43 23.57 -1.13 -0.54
CA ALA A 43 23.45 -2.05 -1.68
C ALA A 43 24.54 -1.74 -2.71
N ASP A 44 25.13 -2.77 -3.31
CA ASP A 44 26.14 -2.61 -4.37
C ASP A 44 25.56 -1.87 -5.58
N GLU A 45 24.29 -2.14 -5.91
CA GLU A 45 23.53 -1.45 -6.93
C GLU A 45 22.63 -0.38 -6.30
N GLN A 46 22.80 0.87 -6.72
CA GLN A 46 21.96 1.99 -6.33
C GLN A 46 20.95 2.29 -7.44
N THR A 47 19.67 2.14 -7.14
CA THR A 47 18.60 2.42 -8.09
C THR A 47 18.46 3.94 -8.26
N PRO A 48 18.39 4.47 -9.49
CA PRO A 48 18.21 5.90 -9.70
C PRO A 48 16.84 6.40 -9.19
N PRO A 49 16.73 7.71 -8.88
CA PRO A 49 15.44 8.36 -8.68
C PRO A 49 14.48 8.09 -9.85
N GLN A 50 13.22 7.77 -9.54
CA GLN A 50 12.18 7.44 -10.52
C GLN A 50 11.31 8.66 -10.82
N MET A 51 11.17 9.03 -12.11
CA MET A 51 10.54 10.28 -12.56
C MET A 51 9.00 10.25 -12.66
N GLY A 52 8.35 9.12 -12.37
CA GLY A 52 6.89 8.99 -12.42
C GLY A 52 6.39 7.90 -11.50
N ASP A 53 5.07 7.76 -11.37
CA ASP A 53 4.47 6.70 -10.58
C ASP A 53 4.44 5.38 -11.37
N ASP A 54 4.74 4.28 -10.68
CA ASP A 54 4.56 2.91 -11.15
C ASP A 54 3.36 2.30 -10.42
N TYR A 55 2.52 1.55 -11.12
CA TYR A 55 1.26 1.00 -10.62
C TYR A 55 1.30 -0.52 -10.65
N TRP A 56 0.52 -1.19 -9.79
CA TRP A 56 0.40 -2.66 -9.84
C TRP A 56 -0.30 -3.14 -11.11
N GLY A 57 -1.16 -2.31 -11.70
CA GLY A 57 -1.86 -2.54 -12.96
C GLY A 57 -2.19 -1.21 -13.62
N GLU A 58 -3.41 -1.07 -14.12
CA GLU A 58 -3.84 0.15 -14.81
C GLU A 58 -3.95 1.35 -13.84
N PRO A 59 -3.41 2.54 -14.21
CA PRO A 59 -3.56 3.76 -13.42
C PRO A 59 -5.02 4.10 -13.17
N GLY A 60 -5.36 4.44 -11.92
CA GLY A 60 -6.73 4.75 -11.50
C GLY A 60 -7.62 3.53 -11.23
N LEU A 61 -7.20 2.32 -11.64
CA LEU A 61 -7.88 1.05 -11.32
C LEU A 61 -7.05 0.15 -10.39
N SER A 62 -5.81 0.53 -10.11
CA SER A 62 -4.89 -0.14 -9.20
C SER A 62 -4.14 0.87 -8.34
N SER A 63 -3.61 0.38 -7.23
CA SER A 63 -2.78 1.17 -6.34
C SER A 63 -1.40 1.44 -6.92
N ILE A 64 -0.81 2.55 -6.48
CA ILE A 64 0.58 2.91 -6.78
C ILE A 64 1.50 1.88 -6.13
N LYS A 65 2.38 1.30 -6.93
CA LYS A 65 3.43 0.39 -6.50
C LYS A 65 4.68 1.16 -6.07
N HIS A 66 5.11 2.13 -6.87
CA HIS A 66 6.23 3.02 -6.55
C HIS A 66 5.86 4.46 -6.87
N LEU A 67 5.95 5.34 -5.88
CA LEU A 67 5.75 6.78 -6.07
C LEU A 67 6.96 7.40 -6.77
N SER A 68 6.71 8.46 -7.53
CA SER A 68 7.77 9.32 -8.07
C SER A 68 8.66 9.88 -6.95
N ASP A 69 9.97 9.86 -7.18
CA ASP A 69 10.97 10.50 -6.32
C ASP A 69 11.10 12.01 -6.61
N PHE A 70 10.45 12.49 -7.68
CA PHE A 70 10.56 13.85 -8.18
C PHE A 70 9.39 14.70 -7.66
N HIS A 71 9.63 15.42 -6.57
CA HIS A 71 8.64 16.29 -5.94
C HIS A 71 9.28 17.56 -5.36
N ILE A 72 8.49 18.63 -5.21
CA ILE A 72 8.95 19.92 -4.64
C ILE A 72 9.30 19.86 -3.15
N GLY A 73 9.03 18.73 -2.50
CA GLY A 73 9.37 18.47 -1.10
C GLY A 73 8.23 17.73 -0.41
N LYS A 74 8.55 17.08 0.72
CA LYS A 74 7.55 16.51 1.64
C LYS A 74 7.74 17.18 3.00
N THR A 75 6.65 17.60 3.63
CA THR A 75 6.69 18.17 4.98
C THR A 75 7.04 17.11 6.04
N ASN A 76 6.83 15.83 5.70
CA ASN A 76 7.00 14.69 6.58
C ASN A 76 7.66 13.52 5.82
N THR A 77 8.05 12.49 6.56
CA THR A 77 8.62 11.26 6.02
C THR A 77 7.54 10.19 5.87
N ASP A 78 7.44 9.61 4.68
CA ASP A 78 6.59 8.44 4.44
C ASP A 78 7.37 7.17 4.71
N ILE A 79 6.72 6.17 5.32
CA ILE A 79 7.27 4.84 5.54
C ILE A 79 6.35 3.85 4.85
N ILE A 80 6.84 3.24 3.79
CA ILE A 80 6.08 2.33 2.96
C ILE A 80 6.73 0.95 3.04
N MET A 81 5.92 -0.08 3.26
CA MET A 81 6.35 -1.47 3.20
C MET A 81 5.66 -2.15 2.02
N GLN A 82 6.47 -2.78 1.17
CA GLN A 82 6.02 -3.53 0.02
C GLN A 82 6.51 -4.97 0.18
N GLY A 83 5.61 -5.93 -0.01
CA GLY A 83 5.96 -7.35 0.08
C GLY A 83 4.77 -8.24 0.39
N ASN A 84 5.06 -9.41 0.93
CA ASN A 84 4.05 -10.40 1.30
C ASN A 84 4.13 -10.72 2.80
N ALA A 85 2.99 -11.01 3.40
CA ALA A 85 2.88 -11.72 4.67
C ALA A 85 3.22 -13.20 4.45
N CYS A 86 4.34 -13.66 4.98
CA CYS A 86 4.83 -15.02 4.79
C CYS A 86 4.61 -15.86 6.06
N ALA A 87 4.00 -17.03 5.89
CA ALA A 87 3.76 -17.96 6.98
C ALA A 87 5.09 -18.57 7.49
N PRO A 88 5.29 -18.72 8.80
CA PRO A 88 6.51 -19.27 9.36
C PRO A 88 6.75 -20.71 8.88
N ASN A 89 8.01 -21.06 8.60
CA ASN A 89 8.42 -22.42 8.21
C ASN A 89 7.66 -22.99 6.99
N HIS A 90 7.10 -22.14 6.13
CA HIS A 90 6.25 -22.53 5.00
C HIS A 90 5.02 -23.39 5.39
N GLN A 91 4.60 -23.32 6.66
CA GLN A 91 3.39 -24.00 7.11
C GLN A 91 2.18 -23.10 6.91
N GLU A 92 1.15 -23.61 6.24
CA GLU A 92 -0.05 -22.82 5.97
C GLU A 92 -0.73 -22.36 7.26
N VAL A 93 -1.06 -21.07 7.30
CA VAL A 93 -1.83 -20.45 8.39
C VAL A 93 -3.07 -19.82 7.82
N ARG A 94 -4.11 -19.65 8.64
CA ARG A 94 -5.34 -18.94 8.25
C ARG A 94 -5.26 -17.45 8.50
N GLN A 95 -4.42 -17.05 9.45
CA GLN A 95 -4.13 -15.67 9.76
C GLN A 95 -2.74 -15.55 10.40
N LEU A 96 -2.14 -14.37 10.28
CA LEU A 96 -0.94 -13.97 11.02
C LEU A 96 -0.91 -12.44 11.19
N ASP A 97 -0.13 -11.95 12.15
CA ASP A 97 0.11 -10.51 12.29
C ASP A 97 1.44 -10.13 11.63
N VAL A 98 1.44 -9.06 10.84
CA VAL A 98 2.66 -8.44 10.28
C VAL A 98 2.93 -7.15 11.02
N HIS A 99 4.16 -6.98 11.49
CA HIS A 99 4.59 -5.82 12.25
C HIS A 99 5.78 -5.14 11.57
N LEU A 100 5.71 -3.82 11.43
CA LEU A 100 6.80 -2.98 10.95
C LEU A 100 7.13 -1.94 12.03
N MET A 101 8.43 -1.77 12.30
CA MET A 101 8.94 -0.74 13.19
C MET A 101 10.13 -0.03 12.56
N VAL A 102 10.09 1.31 12.56
CA VAL A 102 11.16 2.17 12.09
C VAL A 102 11.33 3.31 13.10
N GLY A 103 12.41 3.27 13.87
CA GLY A 103 12.61 4.18 14.99
C GLY A 103 11.48 4.07 16.02
N GLN A 104 10.73 5.15 16.23
CA GLN A 104 9.57 5.18 17.14
C GLN A 104 8.24 4.89 16.44
N VAL A 105 8.22 4.83 15.11
CA VAL A 105 7.01 4.56 14.33
C VAL A 105 6.82 3.06 14.22
N GLN A 106 5.63 2.57 14.54
CA GLN A 106 5.27 1.17 14.43
C GLN A 106 3.85 1.00 13.90
N LYS A 107 3.62 -0.05 13.10
CA LYS A 107 2.29 -0.46 12.65
C LYS A 107 2.21 -1.98 12.64
N THR A 108 1.08 -2.50 13.11
CA THR A 108 0.72 -3.91 12.99
C THR A 108 -0.55 -4.02 12.15
N VAL A 109 -0.59 -5.01 11.26
CA VAL A 109 -1.79 -5.42 10.54
C VAL A 109 -2.05 -6.90 10.78
N ARG A 110 -3.31 -7.30 10.87
CA ARG A 110 -3.71 -8.70 10.83
C ARG A 110 -4.00 -9.11 9.40
N VAL A 111 -3.36 -10.17 8.96
CA VAL A 111 -3.48 -10.71 7.62
C VAL A 111 -4.22 -12.03 7.67
N PHE A 112 -5.36 -12.11 6.99
CA PHE A 112 -6.17 -13.31 6.83
C PHE A 112 -5.96 -13.90 5.44
N GLY A 113 -6.13 -15.21 5.33
CA GLY A 113 -6.38 -15.84 4.04
C GLY A 113 -7.71 -15.39 3.42
N ASP A 114 -7.97 -15.79 2.19
CA ASP A 114 -9.16 -15.34 1.46
C ASP A 114 -10.44 -15.74 2.21
N ARG A 115 -11.32 -14.76 2.38
CA ARG A 115 -12.63 -14.84 3.04
C ARG A 115 -13.69 -14.18 2.18
N GLN A 116 -14.93 -14.59 2.37
CA GLN A 116 -16.11 -14.00 1.74
C GLN A 116 -17.27 -13.94 2.71
N TRP A 117 -18.27 -13.10 2.46
CA TRP A 117 -19.49 -13.07 3.26
C TRP A 117 -20.34 -14.33 3.02
N VAL A 118 -20.73 -15.01 4.09
CA VAL A 118 -21.63 -16.16 4.09
C VAL A 118 -22.66 -16.01 5.20
N ASN A 119 -23.93 -15.86 4.85
CA ASN A 119 -25.04 -15.66 5.80
C ASN A 119 -24.74 -14.51 6.78
N ASP A 120 -24.37 -13.35 6.25
CA ASP A 120 -24.01 -12.14 7.01
C ASP A 120 -22.81 -12.29 7.98
N GLN A 121 -21.99 -13.33 7.80
CA GLN A 121 -20.79 -13.58 8.60
C GLN A 121 -19.56 -13.78 7.71
N PRO A 122 -18.35 -13.41 8.16
CA PRO A 122 -17.13 -13.79 7.45
C PRO A 122 -16.98 -15.31 7.37
N SER A 123 -16.64 -15.84 6.20
CA SER A 123 -16.29 -17.24 6.05
C SER A 123 -15.01 -17.58 6.82
N LEU A 124 -14.77 -18.87 7.03
CA LEU A 124 -13.46 -19.34 7.49
C LEU A 124 -12.39 -18.97 6.45
N ALA A 125 -11.30 -18.34 6.88
CA ALA A 125 -10.20 -17.93 6.00
C ALA A 125 -9.50 -19.14 5.39
N THR A 126 -9.30 -19.15 4.07
CA THR A 126 -8.53 -20.20 3.38
C THR A 126 -7.08 -20.19 3.88
N PRO A 127 -6.45 -21.35 4.20
CA PRO A 127 -5.05 -21.36 4.60
C PRO A 127 -4.13 -20.80 3.50
N PHE A 128 -3.07 -20.09 3.87
CA PHE A 128 -2.10 -19.52 2.95
C PHE A 128 -0.67 -19.66 3.47
N GLN A 129 0.30 -19.73 2.55
CA GLN A 129 1.74 -19.64 2.87
C GLN A 129 2.29 -18.23 2.65
N SER A 130 1.73 -17.48 1.69
CA SER A 130 2.13 -16.12 1.36
C SER A 130 0.89 -15.32 0.93
N MET A 131 0.74 -14.10 1.47
CA MET A 131 -0.36 -13.19 1.13
C MET A 131 0.19 -11.80 0.76
N PRO A 132 -0.06 -11.27 -0.45
CA PRO A 132 0.40 -9.94 -0.85
C PRO A 132 -0.15 -8.83 0.03
N LEU A 133 0.73 -7.90 0.42
CA LEU A 133 0.37 -6.69 1.15
C LEU A 133 0.19 -5.54 0.16
N VAL A 134 -1.02 -5.47 -0.41
CA VAL A 134 -1.42 -4.47 -1.41
C VAL A 134 -2.77 -3.86 -1.04
N TYR A 135 -3.04 -2.63 -1.48
CA TYR A 135 -4.23 -1.87 -1.09
C TYR A 135 -5.54 -2.52 -1.57
N GLU A 136 -5.51 -3.25 -2.68
CA GLU A 136 -6.64 -4.00 -3.23
C GLU A 136 -7.17 -5.06 -2.25
N ARG A 137 -6.30 -5.53 -1.34
CA ARG A 137 -6.62 -6.53 -0.31
C ARG A 137 -6.93 -5.91 1.06
N ALA A 138 -6.94 -4.59 1.18
CA ALA A 138 -7.35 -3.86 2.38
C ALA A 138 -8.81 -3.37 2.25
N PHE A 139 -9.38 -2.92 3.37
CA PHE A 139 -10.74 -2.36 3.38
C PHE A 139 -10.85 -1.16 2.43
N GLY A 140 -11.88 -1.17 1.59
CA GLY A 140 -12.10 -0.16 0.58
C GLY A 140 -12.99 -0.62 -0.56
N GLY A 141 -12.91 0.11 -1.67
CA GLY A 141 -13.55 -0.22 -2.92
C GLY A 141 -14.73 0.70 -3.25
N GLN A 142 -15.49 0.25 -4.25
CA GLN A 142 -16.54 1.05 -4.89
C GLN A 142 -17.85 0.28 -4.95
N HIS A 143 -18.95 1.01 -4.91
CA HIS A 143 -20.29 0.50 -5.13
C HIS A 143 -20.97 1.30 -6.24
N GLN A 144 -21.00 0.72 -7.44
CA GLN A 144 -21.81 1.24 -8.53
C GLN A 144 -23.29 0.97 -8.24
N ILE A 145 -24.10 2.03 -8.14
CA ILE A 145 -25.55 1.93 -7.89
C ILE A 145 -26.30 1.88 -9.24
N ASP A 146 -25.92 2.77 -10.16
CA ASP A 146 -26.44 2.85 -11.53
C ASP A 146 -25.37 3.47 -12.45
N GLU A 147 -25.68 3.78 -13.70
CA GLU A 147 -24.68 4.31 -14.67
C GLU A 147 -24.03 5.64 -14.26
N THR A 148 -24.68 6.43 -13.39
CA THR A 148 -24.24 7.79 -13.03
C THR A 148 -23.93 7.95 -11.55
N ASN A 149 -24.40 7.03 -10.69
CA ASN A 149 -24.19 7.07 -9.25
C ASN A 149 -23.24 5.97 -8.78
N GLN A 150 -22.11 6.40 -8.22
CA GLN A 150 -21.11 5.53 -7.61
C GLN A 150 -20.78 6.02 -6.20
N LEU A 151 -20.69 5.09 -5.25
CA LEU A 151 -20.13 5.35 -3.92
C LEU A 151 -18.72 4.78 -3.85
N VAL A 152 -17.83 5.50 -3.19
CA VAL A 152 -16.42 5.13 -3.06
C VAL A 152 -16.00 5.27 -1.61
N GLU A 153 -15.26 4.30 -1.09
CA GLU A 153 -14.49 4.49 0.14
C GLU A 153 -13.23 5.29 -0.19
N GLU A 154 -13.28 6.61 0.07
CA GLU A 154 -12.24 7.56 -0.35
C GLU A 154 -10.84 7.23 0.18
N ARG A 155 -10.76 6.55 1.34
CA ARG A 155 -9.48 6.14 1.92
C ARG A 155 -8.76 5.07 1.08
N ASN A 156 -9.51 4.30 0.31
CA ASN A 156 -8.98 3.23 -0.53
C ASN A 156 -10.00 2.83 -1.62
N SER A 157 -10.02 3.57 -2.72
CA SER A 157 -10.99 3.34 -3.81
C SER A 157 -10.78 2.04 -4.59
N VAL A 158 -9.60 1.41 -4.48
CA VAL A 158 -9.25 0.16 -5.16
C VAL A 158 -9.34 -1.07 -4.25
N GLY A 159 -9.66 -0.88 -2.96
CA GLY A 159 -9.79 -1.94 -1.96
C GLY A 159 -11.01 -2.84 -2.16
N CYS A 160 -11.28 -3.65 -1.13
CA CYS A 160 -12.44 -4.54 -1.10
C CYS A 160 -13.21 -4.48 0.22
N GLY A 161 -14.40 -5.08 0.24
CA GLY A 161 -15.25 -5.16 1.44
C GLY A 161 -16.17 -3.96 1.68
N PHE A 162 -16.05 -2.85 0.95
CA PHE A 162 -16.96 -1.72 1.08
C PHE A 162 -18.39 -2.06 0.63
N ALA A 163 -19.33 -2.06 1.58
CA ALA A 163 -20.73 -2.39 1.30
C ALA A 163 -21.49 -1.29 0.55
N GLY A 164 -21.16 -0.01 0.79
CA GLY A 164 -21.92 1.11 0.24
C GLY A 164 -23.40 1.05 0.59
N LYS A 165 -24.25 0.84 -0.42
CA LYS A 165 -25.72 0.70 -0.29
C LYS A 165 -26.20 -0.75 -0.56
N ARG A 166 -25.29 -1.71 -0.73
CA ARG A 166 -25.65 -3.11 -0.96
C ARG A 166 -26.43 -3.66 0.22
N SER A 167 -27.46 -4.44 -0.08
CA SER A 167 -28.15 -5.28 0.89
C SER A 167 -27.28 -6.44 1.35
N SER A 168 -27.64 -7.03 2.48
CA SER A 168 -27.03 -8.29 2.97
C SER A 168 -26.98 -9.39 1.90
N GLN A 169 -28.04 -9.51 1.10
CA GLN A 169 -28.12 -10.51 0.04
C GLN A 169 -27.12 -10.23 -1.10
N GLU A 170 -26.93 -8.95 -1.46
CA GLU A 170 -25.95 -8.55 -2.48
C GLU A 170 -24.51 -8.69 -1.99
N MET A 171 -24.29 -8.67 -0.68
CA MET A 171 -22.97 -8.90 -0.09
C MET A 171 -22.57 -10.37 -0.05
N GLN A 172 -23.51 -11.31 -0.17
CA GLN A 172 -23.24 -12.74 -0.14
C GLN A 172 -22.20 -13.15 -1.21
N GLY A 173 -21.11 -13.78 -0.79
CA GLY A 173 -20.01 -14.19 -1.66
C GLY A 173 -19.03 -13.06 -2.03
N ILE A 174 -19.28 -11.81 -1.65
CA ILE A 174 -18.30 -10.73 -1.83
C ILE A 174 -17.10 -10.98 -0.91
N ALA A 175 -15.90 -10.80 -1.46
CA ALA A 175 -14.65 -10.97 -0.74
C ALA A 175 -14.52 -9.97 0.42
N LEU A 176 -13.97 -10.43 1.54
CA LEU A 176 -13.52 -9.56 2.63
C LEU A 176 -12.05 -9.15 2.41
N PRO A 177 -11.62 -8.02 3.00
CA PRO A 177 -10.21 -7.68 3.11
C PRO A 177 -9.38 -8.82 3.69
N ASN A 178 -8.18 -9.01 3.15
CA ASN A 178 -7.17 -9.84 3.80
C ASN A 178 -6.43 -9.05 4.87
N ILE A 179 -6.29 -7.73 4.71
CA ILE A 179 -5.49 -6.86 5.59
C ILE A 179 -6.45 -6.03 6.46
N GLU A 180 -6.39 -6.23 7.77
CA GLU A 180 -7.23 -5.53 8.75
C GLU A 180 -6.39 -4.92 9.89
N ASP A 181 -6.94 -3.90 10.56
CA ASP A 181 -6.37 -3.45 11.84
C ASP A 181 -6.68 -4.50 12.92
N PRO A 182 -5.67 -5.04 13.63
CA PRO A 182 -5.89 -6.08 14.64
C PRO A 182 -6.79 -5.63 15.81
N ASN A 183 -6.99 -4.31 16.00
CA ASN A 183 -7.83 -3.75 17.05
C ASN A 183 -9.26 -3.44 16.58
N GLN A 184 -9.52 -3.53 15.27
CA GLN A 184 -10.82 -3.22 14.68
C GLN A 184 -11.12 -4.19 13.52
N LEU A 185 -11.23 -5.48 13.86
CA LEU A 185 -11.55 -6.52 12.90
C LEU A 185 -12.97 -6.38 12.35
N ILE A 186 -13.15 -6.75 11.09
CA ILE A 186 -14.47 -6.76 10.43
C ILE A 186 -15.26 -7.97 10.93
N GLN A 187 -16.42 -7.70 11.52
CA GLN A 187 -17.36 -8.70 12.01
C GLN A 187 -18.71 -8.62 11.29
N ASN A 188 -19.09 -7.43 10.83
CA ASN A 188 -20.38 -7.15 10.20
C ASN A 188 -20.19 -6.40 8.87
N ILE A 189 -21.14 -6.58 7.96
CA ILE A 189 -21.15 -5.96 6.62
C ILE A 189 -21.03 -4.43 6.67
N LYS A 190 -21.54 -3.80 7.74
CA LYS A 190 -21.56 -2.35 7.90
C LYS A 190 -20.31 -1.78 8.58
N ASP A 191 -19.37 -2.63 8.97
CA ASP A 191 -18.14 -2.16 9.62
C ASP A 191 -17.30 -1.37 8.61
N THR A 192 -16.83 -0.20 9.05
CA THR A 192 -15.94 0.69 8.28
C THR A 192 -14.65 0.93 9.07
N PRO A 193 -13.76 -0.06 9.19
CA PRO A 193 -12.55 0.07 9.99
C PRO A 193 -11.60 1.14 9.44
N THR A 194 -10.72 1.65 10.30
CA THR A 194 -9.72 2.70 9.98
C THR A 194 -8.30 2.16 9.87
#